data_AF-A0A8S2E2T7-F1
#
_entry.id   AF-A0A8S2E2T7-F1
#
_cell.length_a   1.000
_cell.length_b   1.000
_cell.length_c   1.000
_cell.angle_alpha   90.00
_cell.angle_beta   90.00
_cell.angle_gamma   90.00
#
_symmetry.space_group_name_H-M   'P 1'
#
loop_
_entity.id
_entity.type
_entity.pdbx_description
1 polymer ?
#
loop_
_entity_poly.entity_id
_entity_poly.type
_entity_poly.pdbx_seq_one_letter_code
_entity_poly.pdbx_strand_id
1 'polypeptide(L)'
;MIAGVAECVGTIYSAKEKGDVVQLIAKRSGLSEKQFRVSVKAINGISADNQKAISLKAFLLHEQFTGQHLDVVLSAVGTIYSSADKQNVFTDLIRNRYLKAQHFPSILNEIREMSNDSHKSDVLCKLAPRLPKNDANVRQAYLMAADSIYSSKEKAAATMAFVSEPASKGSKKQKKFADDASGKEYGSDDDYSKMQSKHL
;
A
#
# COMPACT_ATOMS: atom_id res chain seq x y z
N MET A 1 -6.36 -15.64 33.14
CA MET A 1 -6.05 -16.26 31.83
C MET A 1 -5.06 -15.47 30.93
N ILE A 2 -4.62 -14.25 31.26
CA ILE A 2 -3.82 -13.40 30.33
C ILE A 2 -2.32 -13.79 30.28
N ALA A 3 -1.76 -14.36 31.35
CA ALA A 3 -0.38 -14.86 31.36
C ALA A 3 -0.20 -16.09 30.43
N GLY A 4 -1.25 -16.90 30.29
CA GLY A 4 -1.18 -18.16 29.54
C GLY A 4 -0.94 -18.01 28.04
N VAL A 5 -1.29 -16.90 27.39
CA VAL A 5 -1.14 -16.81 25.92
C VAL A 5 0.33 -16.71 25.49
N ALA A 6 1.08 -15.78 26.07
CA ALA A 6 2.50 -15.63 25.73
C ALA A 6 3.31 -16.85 26.21
N GLU A 7 2.94 -17.40 27.36
CA GLU A 7 3.54 -18.60 27.93
C GLU A 7 3.26 -19.85 27.07
N CYS A 8 2.01 -20.09 26.68
CA CYS A 8 1.64 -21.19 25.78
C CYS A 8 2.30 -21.06 24.40
N VAL A 9 2.36 -19.86 23.81
CA VAL A 9 3.08 -19.64 22.54
C VAL A 9 4.58 -19.90 22.71
N GLY A 10 5.14 -19.65 23.89
CA GLY A 10 6.52 -19.99 24.23
C GLY A 10 6.78 -21.50 24.30
N THR A 11 5.82 -22.29 24.78
CA THR A 11 5.96 -23.75 24.98
C THR A 11 5.61 -24.60 23.76
N ILE A 12 4.90 -24.05 22.77
CA ILE A 12 4.55 -24.76 21.54
C ILE A 12 5.78 -24.87 20.63
N TYR A 13 6.02 -26.05 20.05
CA TYR A 13 7.22 -26.25 19.22
C TYR A 13 7.02 -25.78 17.77
N SER A 14 5.86 -26.00 17.18
CA SER A 14 5.60 -25.68 15.77
C SER A 14 5.21 -24.22 15.55
N ALA A 15 5.85 -23.55 14.59
CA ALA A 15 5.45 -22.22 14.14
C ALA A 15 3.99 -22.17 13.67
N LYS A 16 3.53 -23.24 13.04
CA LYS A 16 2.14 -23.35 12.56
C LYS A 16 1.17 -23.36 13.74
N GLU A 17 1.43 -24.18 14.76
CA GLU A 17 0.56 -24.27 15.94
C GLU A 17 0.55 -22.95 16.72
N LYS A 18 1.71 -22.29 16.87
CA LYS A 18 1.78 -20.94 17.45
C LYS A 18 0.92 -19.96 16.64
N GLY A 19 1.08 -19.97 15.32
CA GLY A 19 0.29 -19.14 14.40
C GLY A 19 -1.21 -19.40 14.54
N ASP A 20 -1.63 -20.66 14.59
CA ASP A 20 -3.03 -21.06 14.73
C ASP A 20 -3.62 -20.57 16.06
N VAL A 21 -2.90 -20.72 17.18
CA VAL A 21 -3.33 -20.21 18.50
C VAL A 21 -3.49 -18.68 18.48
N VAL A 22 -2.51 -17.97 17.92
CA VAL A 22 -2.55 -16.51 17.83
C VAL A 22 -3.70 -16.04 16.93
N GLN A 23 -3.95 -16.72 15.82
CA GLN A 23 -5.08 -16.44 14.93
C GLN A 23 -6.44 -16.74 15.58
N LEU A 24 -6.54 -17.80 16.39
CA LEU A 24 -7.75 -18.09 17.16
C LEU A 24 -8.05 -16.97 18.16
N ILE A 25 -7.01 -16.41 18.79
CA ILE A 25 -7.16 -15.26 19.69
C ILE A 25 -7.63 -14.03 18.92
N ALA A 26 -7.07 -13.77 17.73
CA ALA A 26 -7.47 -12.64 16.89
C ALA A 26 -8.93 -12.72 16.39
N LYS A 27 -9.57 -13.90 16.45
CA LYS A 27 -10.99 -14.09 16.14
C LYS A 27 -11.92 -13.85 17.33
N ARG A 28 -11.40 -13.71 18.55
CA ARG A 28 -12.22 -13.47 19.75
C ARG A 28 -12.64 -12.01 19.80
N SER A 29 -13.92 -11.76 19.97
CA SER A 29 -14.41 -10.42 20.27
C SER A 29 -13.98 -9.96 21.66
N GLY A 30 -13.94 -8.64 21.85
CA GLY A 30 -13.74 -8.04 23.18
C GLY A 30 -12.38 -8.29 23.82
N LEU A 31 -11.30 -8.42 23.03
CA LEU A 31 -9.95 -8.40 23.58
C LEU A 31 -9.70 -7.07 24.30
N SER A 32 -9.28 -7.11 25.56
CA SER A 32 -8.75 -5.92 26.23
C SER A 32 -7.48 -5.44 25.53
N GLU A 33 -7.18 -4.14 25.66
CA GLU A 33 -5.94 -3.53 25.17
C GLU A 33 -4.70 -4.35 25.55
N LYS A 34 -4.61 -4.77 26.82
CA LYS A 34 -3.50 -5.60 27.31
C LYS A 34 -3.43 -6.94 26.59
N GLN A 35 -4.56 -7.60 26.37
CA GLN A 35 -4.60 -8.88 25.65
C GLN A 35 -4.17 -8.71 24.19
N PHE A 36 -4.70 -7.69 23.50
CA PHE A 36 -4.32 -7.38 22.13
C PHE A 36 -2.81 -7.20 22.00
N ARG A 37 -2.22 -6.32 22.81
CA ARG A 37 -0.77 -6.03 22.76
C ARG A 37 0.08 -7.24 23.10
N VAL A 38 -0.29 -8.03 24.11
CA VAL A 38 0.45 -9.25 24.48
C VAL A 38 0.38 -10.28 23.35
N SER A 39 -0.78 -10.46 22.72
CA SER A 39 -0.94 -11.39 21.61
C SER A 39 -0.16 -10.97 20.36
N VAL A 40 -0.14 -9.68 20.02
CA VAL A 40 0.70 -9.20 18.91
C VAL A 40 2.18 -9.39 19.23
N LYS A 41 2.64 -9.12 20.46
CA LYS A 41 4.04 -9.38 20.86
C LYS A 41 4.41 -10.86 20.79
N ALA A 42 3.48 -11.77 21.08
CA ALA A 42 3.73 -13.20 21.02
C ALA A 42 4.07 -13.69 19.59
N ILE A 43 3.67 -12.93 18.55
CA ILE A 43 4.02 -13.22 17.16
C ILE A 43 5.55 -13.23 16.94
N ASN A 44 6.31 -12.45 17.73
CA ASN A 44 7.77 -12.42 17.64
C ASN A 44 8.41 -13.78 17.97
N GLY A 45 7.70 -14.64 18.72
CA GLY A 45 8.15 -15.99 19.07
C GLY A 45 7.78 -17.08 18.05
N ILE A 46 7.14 -16.71 16.94
CA ILE A 46 6.84 -17.61 15.81
C ILE A 46 8.08 -17.65 14.91
N SER A 47 8.58 -18.83 14.54
CA SER A 47 9.81 -18.92 13.73
C SER A 47 9.56 -18.77 12.22
N ALA A 48 8.36 -19.11 11.72
CA ALA A 48 8.03 -19.03 10.31
C ALA A 48 7.39 -17.66 9.94
N ASP A 49 8.00 -16.96 8.99
CA ASP A 49 7.59 -15.61 8.59
C ASP A 49 6.18 -15.56 7.97
N ASN A 50 5.80 -16.57 7.19
CA ASN A 50 4.44 -16.66 6.66
C ASN A 50 3.39 -16.76 7.79
N GLN A 51 3.70 -17.47 8.88
CA GLN A 51 2.82 -17.56 10.05
C GLN A 51 2.76 -16.25 10.83
N LYS A 52 3.88 -15.51 10.94
CA LYS A 52 3.87 -14.15 11.48
C LYS A 52 2.98 -13.23 10.66
N ALA A 53 3.14 -13.25 9.33
CA ALA A 53 2.37 -12.40 8.43
C ALA A 53 0.87 -12.68 8.49
N ILE A 54 0.46 -13.96 8.45
CA ILE A 54 -0.95 -14.35 8.58
C ILE A 54 -1.51 -13.89 9.93
N SER A 55 -0.75 -14.09 11.02
CA SER A 55 -1.16 -13.69 12.37
C SER A 55 -1.32 -12.17 12.50
N LEU A 56 -0.38 -11.38 11.96
CA LEU A 56 -0.46 -9.92 11.98
C LEU A 56 -1.65 -9.41 11.18
N LYS A 57 -1.92 -9.99 10.01
CA LYS A 57 -3.08 -9.64 9.19
C LYS A 57 -4.39 -9.91 9.94
N ALA A 58 -4.47 -11.00 10.70
CA ALA A 58 -5.64 -11.27 11.55
C ALA A 58 -5.88 -10.15 12.58
N PHE A 59 -4.82 -9.63 13.20
CA PHE A 59 -4.92 -8.49 14.13
C PHE A 59 -5.24 -7.17 13.44
N LEU A 60 -4.74 -6.92 12.22
CA LEU A 60 -5.07 -5.73 11.44
C LEU A 60 -6.56 -5.65 11.07
N LEU A 61 -7.22 -6.81 10.95
CA LEU A 61 -8.65 -6.94 10.65
C LEU A 61 -9.53 -6.99 11.91
N HIS A 62 -8.94 -7.05 13.09
CA HIS A 62 -9.68 -7.19 14.34
C HIS A 62 -10.44 -5.91 14.69
N GLU A 63 -11.66 -6.05 15.21
CA GLU A 63 -12.53 -4.93 15.65
C GLU A 63 -11.88 -3.96 16.67
N GLN A 64 -10.95 -4.43 17.50
CA GLN A 64 -10.25 -3.63 18.51
C GLN A 64 -9.01 -2.93 17.94
N PHE A 65 -8.63 -3.20 16.69
CA PHE A 65 -7.49 -2.53 16.09
C PHE A 65 -7.74 -1.02 15.98
N THR A 66 -6.77 -0.23 16.41
CA THR A 66 -6.81 1.24 16.42
C THR A 66 -5.41 1.79 16.17
N GLY A 67 -5.27 3.10 16.05
CA GLY A 67 -3.97 3.74 15.88
C GLY A 67 -2.98 3.51 17.04
N GLN A 68 -3.47 3.24 18.27
CA GLN A 68 -2.60 2.98 19.43
C GLN A 68 -1.87 1.64 19.32
N HIS A 69 -2.36 0.74 18.48
CA HIS A 69 -1.78 -0.57 18.23
C HIS A 69 -0.69 -0.56 17.15
N LEU A 70 -0.51 0.54 16.42
CA LEU A 70 0.40 0.59 15.27
C LEU A 70 1.84 0.30 15.67
N ASP A 71 2.32 0.86 16.77
CA ASP A 71 3.73 0.66 17.18
C ASP A 71 4.04 -0.80 17.51
N VAL A 72 3.11 -1.50 18.19
CA VAL A 72 3.32 -2.92 18.52
C VAL A 72 3.20 -3.81 17.27
N VAL A 73 2.34 -3.45 16.32
CA VAL A 73 2.23 -4.15 15.03
C VAL A 73 3.48 -3.92 14.18
N LEU A 74 3.97 -2.67 14.07
CA LEU A 74 5.17 -2.34 13.32
C LEU A 74 6.41 -3.03 13.89
N SER A 75 6.54 -3.05 15.21
CA SER A 75 7.60 -3.82 15.88
C SER A 75 7.56 -5.30 15.51
N ALA A 76 6.37 -5.91 15.44
CA ALA A 76 6.23 -7.30 15.03
C ALA A 76 6.50 -7.51 13.53
N VAL A 77 6.11 -6.57 12.67
CA VAL A 77 6.46 -6.57 11.23
C VAL A 77 7.97 -6.55 11.03
N GLY A 78 8.71 -5.80 11.85
CA GLY A 78 10.17 -5.76 11.80
C GLY A 78 10.85 -7.11 12.08
N THR A 79 10.13 -8.08 12.66
CA THR A 79 10.64 -9.44 12.87
C THR A 79 10.45 -10.37 11.66
N ILE A 80 9.79 -9.92 10.59
CA ILE A 80 9.61 -10.68 9.34
C ILE A 80 10.78 -10.40 8.41
N TYR A 81 11.49 -11.45 8.00
CA TYR A 81 12.66 -11.37 7.10
C TYR A 81 12.29 -11.57 5.63
N SER A 82 11.30 -12.44 5.36
CA SER A 82 10.75 -12.65 4.03
C SER A 82 10.11 -11.38 3.49
N SER A 83 10.71 -10.80 2.44
CA SER A 83 10.19 -9.59 1.79
C SER A 83 8.76 -9.79 1.23
N ALA A 84 8.44 -11.00 0.76
CA ALA A 84 7.09 -11.31 0.26
C ALA A 84 6.05 -11.27 1.39
N ASP A 85 6.38 -11.85 2.54
CA ASP A 85 5.51 -11.85 3.72
C ASP A 85 5.38 -10.43 4.31
N LYS A 86 6.48 -9.67 4.34
CA LYS A 86 6.48 -8.26 4.77
C LYS A 86 5.61 -7.39 3.86
N GLN A 87 5.73 -7.54 2.54
CA GLN A 87 4.89 -6.88 1.54
C GLN A 87 3.41 -7.21 1.73
N ASN A 88 3.08 -8.46 2.03
CA ASN A 88 1.72 -8.90 2.29
C ASN A 88 1.11 -8.19 3.50
N VAL A 89 1.87 -8.05 4.60
CA VAL A 89 1.40 -7.29 5.78
C VAL A 89 1.29 -5.81 5.49
N PHE A 90 2.28 -5.22 4.81
CA PHE A 90 2.24 -3.80 4.44
C PHE A 90 1.08 -3.46 3.52
N THR A 91 0.72 -4.32 2.58
CA THR A 91 -0.43 -4.09 1.69
C THR A 91 -1.73 -3.89 2.49
N ASP A 92 -1.94 -4.67 3.56
CA ASP A 92 -3.12 -4.53 4.42
C ASP A 92 -2.98 -3.34 5.38
N LEU A 93 -1.78 -3.14 5.96
CA LEU A 93 -1.51 -2.02 6.85
C LEU A 93 -1.72 -0.67 6.13
N ILE A 94 -1.24 -0.52 4.90
CA ILE A 94 -1.36 0.69 4.07
C ILE A 94 -2.81 1.02 3.80
N ARG A 95 -3.72 0.04 3.75
CA ARG A 95 -5.16 0.28 3.55
C ARG A 95 -5.85 0.77 4.82
N ASN A 96 -5.22 0.63 5.98
CA ASN A 96 -5.83 0.95 7.25
C ASN A 96 -6.07 2.47 7.44
N ARG A 97 -7.24 2.84 7.98
CA ARG A 97 -7.66 4.23 8.20
C ARG A 97 -6.95 4.91 9.39
N TYR A 98 -6.30 4.15 10.27
CA TYR A 98 -5.65 4.68 11.47
C TYR A 98 -4.23 5.18 11.22
N LEU A 99 -3.68 4.99 10.01
CA LEU A 99 -2.38 5.57 9.64
C LEU A 99 -2.45 7.10 9.68
N LYS A 100 -1.39 7.70 10.23
CA LYS A 100 -1.22 9.14 10.45
C LYS A 100 0.21 9.50 10.06
N ALA A 101 0.46 10.79 9.85
CA ALA A 101 1.77 11.32 9.45
C ALA A 101 2.94 10.73 10.26
N GLN A 102 2.78 10.70 11.59
CA GLN A 102 3.79 10.21 12.54
C GLN A 102 4.21 8.74 12.34
N HIS A 103 3.37 7.90 11.71
CA HIS A 103 3.67 6.47 11.53
C HIS A 103 4.46 6.18 10.26
N PHE A 104 4.44 7.10 9.28
CA PHE A 104 5.07 6.85 7.99
C PHE A 104 6.60 6.71 8.05
N PRO A 105 7.35 7.49 8.85
CA PRO A 105 8.80 7.30 8.96
C PRO A 105 9.16 5.87 9.40
N SER A 106 8.47 5.32 10.39
CA SER A 106 8.70 3.94 10.85
C SER A 106 8.34 2.90 9.80
N ILE A 107 7.21 3.08 9.09
CA ILE A 107 6.81 2.21 7.97
C ILE A 107 7.88 2.23 6.86
N LEU A 108 8.34 3.42 6.48
CA LEU A 108 9.32 3.60 5.41
C LEU A 108 10.69 3.02 5.79
N ASN A 109 11.09 3.14 7.06
CA ASN A 109 12.28 2.47 7.57
C ASN A 109 12.17 0.95 7.43
N GLU A 110 11.04 0.35 7.81
CA GLU A 110 10.85 -1.10 7.69
C GLU A 110 10.78 -1.60 6.23
N ILE A 111 10.28 -0.78 5.31
CA ILE A 111 10.30 -1.06 3.87
C ILE A 111 11.73 -0.98 3.32
N ARG A 112 12.53 -0.01 3.78
CA ARG A 112 13.95 0.12 3.38
C ARG A 112 14.74 -1.15 3.69
N GLU A 113 14.46 -1.80 4.82
CA GLU A 113 15.12 -3.04 5.24
C GLU A 113 14.66 -4.30 4.46
N MET A 114 13.70 -4.17 3.52
CA MET A 114 13.33 -5.29 2.65
C MET A 114 14.47 -5.62 1.68
N SER A 115 14.75 -6.91 1.50
CA SER A 115 15.84 -7.42 0.66
C SER A 115 15.49 -7.51 -0.82
N ASN A 116 14.20 -7.63 -1.17
CA ASN A 116 13.76 -7.76 -2.56
C ASN A 116 13.28 -6.41 -3.11
N ASP A 117 13.97 -5.91 -4.14
CA ASP A 117 13.69 -4.63 -4.79
C ASP A 117 12.28 -4.53 -5.39
N SER A 118 11.79 -5.61 -6.02
CA SER A 118 10.45 -5.64 -6.61
C SER A 118 9.37 -5.51 -5.54
N HIS A 119 9.48 -6.25 -4.44
CA HIS A 119 8.56 -6.13 -3.31
C HIS A 119 8.67 -4.75 -2.63
N LYS A 120 9.89 -4.24 -2.44
CA LYS A 120 10.11 -2.90 -1.86
C LYS A 120 9.46 -1.81 -2.70
N SER A 121 9.72 -1.82 -4.01
CA SER A 121 9.13 -0.89 -4.97
C SER A 121 7.61 -0.97 -4.98
N ASP A 122 7.02 -2.16 -5.01
CA ASP A 122 5.56 -2.31 -5.01
C ASP A 122 4.92 -1.73 -3.74
N VAL A 123 5.50 -1.96 -2.57
CA VAL A 123 5.01 -1.36 -1.32
C VAL A 123 5.15 0.16 -1.34
N LEU A 124 6.28 0.69 -1.81
CA LEU A 124 6.50 2.14 -1.94
C LEU A 124 5.51 2.80 -2.91
N CYS A 125 5.21 2.15 -4.03
CA CYS A 125 4.21 2.62 -4.99
C CYS A 125 2.80 2.65 -4.38
N LYS A 126 2.41 1.62 -3.62
CA LYS A 126 1.12 1.57 -2.91
C LYS A 126 1.02 2.60 -1.79
N LEU A 127 2.13 2.90 -1.13
CA LEU A 127 2.18 3.84 -0.01
C LEU A 127 2.18 5.30 -0.47
N ALA A 128 2.83 5.62 -1.59
CA ALA A 128 3.05 6.99 -2.07
C ALA A 128 1.79 7.89 -2.13
N PRO A 129 0.61 7.41 -2.58
CA PRO A 129 -0.61 8.22 -2.64
C PRO A 129 -1.15 8.65 -1.27
N ARG A 130 -0.70 8.01 -0.18
CA ARG A 130 -1.18 8.26 1.20
C ARG A 130 -0.23 9.12 2.02
N LEU A 131 0.95 9.44 1.49
CA LEU A 131 1.98 10.15 2.25
C LEU A 131 1.66 11.66 2.33
N PRO A 132 1.84 12.30 3.49
CA PRO A 132 1.86 13.75 3.60
C PRO A 132 3.14 14.29 2.97
N LYS A 133 3.17 14.45 1.65
CA LYS A 133 4.37 14.85 0.89
C LYS A 133 4.94 16.21 1.32
N ASN A 134 4.16 17.05 2.01
CA ASN A 134 4.65 18.33 2.56
C ASN A 134 5.51 18.15 3.83
N ASP A 135 5.41 17.01 4.51
CA ASP A 135 6.22 16.69 5.69
C ASP A 135 7.65 16.29 5.27
N ALA A 136 8.64 17.08 5.70
CA ALA A 136 10.03 16.87 5.35
C ALA A 136 10.60 15.53 5.84
N ASN A 137 10.21 15.08 7.02
CA ASN A 137 10.67 13.81 7.60
C ASN A 137 10.11 12.64 6.79
N VAL A 138 8.84 12.73 6.38
CA VAL A 138 8.21 11.70 5.53
C VAL A 138 8.84 11.67 4.14
N ARG A 139 9.10 12.83 3.53
CA ARG A 139 9.80 12.89 2.23
C ARG A 139 11.19 12.25 2.33
N GLN A 140 11.98 12.65 3.32
CA GLN A 140 13.33 12.14 3.48
C GLN A 140 13.33 10.62 3.68
N ALA A 141 12.47 10.10 4.56
CA ALA A 141 12.34 8.67 4.78
C ALA A 141 11.92 7.91 3.51
N TYR A 142 11.06 8.51 2.67
CA TYR A 142 10.66 7.89 1.41
C TYR A 142 11.83 7.81 0.43
N LEU A 143 12.55 8.92 0.25
CA LEU A 143 13.69 8.97 -0.66
C LEU A 143 14.78 8.00 -0.23
N MET A 144 15.06 7.89 1.07
CA MET A 144 16.01 6.87 1.59
C MET A 144 15.55 5.44 1.32
N ALA A 145 14.24 5.15 1.43
CA ALA A 145 13.71 3.83 1.11
C ALA A 145 13.80 3.54 -0.40
N ALA A 146 13.45 4.50 -1.26
CA ALA A 146 13.57 4.37 -2.71
C ALA A 146 15.04 4.25 -3.16
N ASP A 147 15.96 4.97 -2.52
CA ASP A 147 17.39 4.92 -2.81
C ASP A 147 18.03 3.57 -2.46
N SER A 148 17.44 2.83 -1.51
CA SER A 148 17.86 1.47 -1.16
C SER A 148 17.44 0.39 -2.17
N ILE A 149 16.77 0.76 -3.27
CA ILE A 149 16.45 -0.13 -4.40
C ILE A 149 17.63 -0.12 -5.38
N TYR A 150 18.21 -1.29 -5.66
CA TYR A 150 19.34 -1.42 -6.59
C TYR A 150 18.89 -1.46 -8.04
N SER A 151 17.78 -2.13 -8.33
CA SER A 151 17.25 -2.21 -9.69
C SER A 151 16.71 -0.87 -10.16
N SER A 152 17.27 -0.37 -11.27
CA SER A 152 16.96 0.96 -11.81
C SER A 152 15.49 1.10 -12.21
N LYS A 153 14.88 0.04 -12.75
CA LYS A 153 13.47 0.00 -13.15
C LYS A 153 12.54 0.18 -11.93
N GLU A 154 12.76 -0.60 -10.89
CA GLU A 154 12.00 -0.59 -9.64
C GLU A 154 12.21 0.74 -8.89
N LYS A 155 13.45 1.24 -8.85
CA LYS A 155 13.77 2.55 -8.25
C LYS A 155 13.05 3.68 -8.98
N ALA A 156 13.04 3.66 -10.30
CA ALA A 156 12.32 4.63 -11.12
C ALA A 156 10.82 4.56 -10.85
N ALA A 157 10.23 3.36 -10.77
CA ALA A 157 8.81 3.18 -10.47
C ALA A 157 8.42 3.79 -9.10
N ALA A 158 9.18 3.48 -8.04
CA ALA A 158 8.96 4.05 -6.71
C ALA A 158 9.09 5.58 -6.72
N THR A 159 10.18 6.10 -7.32
CA THR A 159 10.42 7.56 -7.38
C THR A 159 9.31 8.27 -8.15
N MET A 160 8.87 7.72 -9.29
CA MET A 160 7.77 8.26 -10.10
C MET A 160 6.46 8.26 -9.34
N ALA A 161 6.13 7.20 -8.60
CA ALA A 161 4.92 7.14 -7.78
C ALA A 161 4.89 8.23 -6.70
N PHE A 162 6.06 8.62 -6.17
CA PHE A 162 6.18 9.67 -5.18
C PHE A 162 6.04 11.08 -5.72
N VAL A 163 6.64 11.36 -6.88
CA VAL A 163 6.58 12.71 -7.48
C VAL A 163 5.28 12.94 -8.25
N SER A 164 4.63 11.88 -8.71
CA SER A 164 3.35 11.98 -9.41
C SER A 164 2.29 12.54 -8.47
N GLU A 165 1.61 13.61 -8.87
CA GLU A 165 0.41 14.05 -8.18
C GLU A 165 -0.67 12.96 -8.30
N PRO A 166 -1.47 12.70 -7.26
CA PRO A 166 -2.64 11.87 -7.44
C PRO A 166 -3.49 12.52 -8.52
N ALA A 167 -3.74 11.79 -9.63
CA ALA A 167 -4.62 12.24 -10.69
C ALA A 167 -5.89 12.79 -10.05
N SER A 168 -6.03 14.12 -10.08
CA SER A 168 -7.16 14.77 -9.43
C SER A 168 -8.43 14.16 -10.00
N LYS A 169 -9.32 13.68 -9.13
CA LYS A 169 -10.64 13.23 -9.57
C LYS A 169 -11.37 14.46 -10.13
N GLY A 170 -11.33 14.61 -11.45
CA GLY A 170 -12.26 15.42 -12.24
C GLY A 170 -12.11 16.93 -12.16
N SER A 171 -11.10 17.51 -12.78
CA SER A 171 -11.28 18.83 -13.40
C SER A 171 -12.07 18.64 -14.70
N LYS A 172 -13.40 18.82 -14.63
CA LYS A 172 -14.28 19.03 -15.79
C LYS A 172 -13.81 20.26 -16.57
N LYS A 173 -12.78 20.12 -17.41
CA LYS A 173 -12.33 21.16 -18.35
C LYS A 173 -11.67 20.55 -19.59
N GLN A 174 -12.21 19.44 -20.09
CA GLN A 174 -11.96 18.96 -21.45
C GLN A 174 -13.26 18.42 -22.04
N LYS A 175 -14.19 19.34 -22.30
CA LYS A 175 -15.30 19.16 -23.25
C LYS A 175 -15.70 20.54 -23.77
N LYS A 176 -14.90 21.06 -24.70
CA LYS A 176 -15.23 22.21 -25.56
C LYS A 176 -14.24 22.26 -26.72
N PHE A 177 -14.24 21.22 -27.55
CA PHE A 177 -13.69 21.20 -28.90
C PHE A 177 -14.25 19.96 -29.62
N ALA A 178 -15.57 19.93 -29.84
CA ALA A 178 -16.19 18.90 -30.68
C ALA A 178 -17.60 19.27 -31.22
N ASP A 179 -18.11 20.50 -31.05
CA ASP A 179 -19.50 20.83 -31.39
C ASP A 179 -19.67 21.98 -32.41
N ASP A 180 -18.64 22.35 -33.18
CA ASP A 180 -18.75 23.39 -34.24
C ASP A 180 -18.50 22.86 -35.66
N ALA A 181 -18.53 21.54 -35.87
CA ALA A 181 -18.36 20.93 -37.19
C ALA A 181 -19.49 19.95 -37.53
N SER A 182 -20.75 20.40 -37.43
CA SER A 182 -21.86 19.76 -38.13
C SER A 182 -22.98 20.74 -38.36
N GLY A 183 -23.16 21.14 -39.62
CA GLY A 183 -24.42 21.73 -40.07
C GLY A 183 -24.28 22.97 -40.94
N LYS A 184 -23.77 22.80 -42.17
CA LYS A 184 -24.40 23.39 -43.36
C LYS A 184 -24.26 22.42 -44.53
N GLU A 185 -25.39 21.84 -44.91
CA GLU A 185 -25.63 21.20 -46.20
C GLU A 185 -25.41 22.21 -47.34
N TYR A 186 -24.61 21.82 -48.32
CA TYR A 186 -24.65 22.23 -49.73
C TYR A 186 -24.12 20.97 -50.44
N GLY A 187 -24.83 20.27 -51.31
CA GLY A 187 -25.66 20.72 -52.43
C GLY A 187 -25.08 19.98 -53.64
N SER A 188 -25.83 18.99 -54.13
CA SER A 188 -25.49 17.98 -55.15
C SER A 188 -24.74 18.52 -56.38
N ASP A 189 -23.74 17.76 -56.82
CA ASP A 189 -23.00 17.90 -58.07
C ASP A 189 -23.94 17.78 -59.28
N ASP A 190 -24.07 18.83 -60.10
CA ASP A 190 -24.65 18.78 -61.46
C ASP A 190 -24.34 20.05 -62.28
N ASP A 191 -23.08 20.52 -62.36
CA ASP A 191 -22.77 21.67 -63.25
C ASP A 191 -21.31 21.81 -63.76
N TYR A 192 -20.60 20.70 -64.01
CA TYR A 192 -19.22 20.74 -64.52
C TYR A 192 -19.05 20.72 -66.06
N SER A 193 -20.14 20.84 -66.85
CA SER A 193 -20.08 20.67 -68.32
C SER A 193 -20.30 21.93 -69.17
N LYS A 194 -20.16 23.16 -68.64
CA LYS A 194 -20.36 24.40 -69.43
C LYS A 194 -19.25 25.45 -69.42
N MET A 195 -18.03 25.14 -68.98
CA MET A 195 -16.92 26.11 -68.93
C MET A 195 -15.70 25.79 -69.80
N GLN A 196 -15.88 25.19 -70.99
CA GLN A 196 -14.81 25.11 -72.01
C GLN A 196 -15.30 25.31 -73.46
N SER A 197 -15.99 26.41 -73.76
CA SER A 197 -16.22 26.80 -75.17
C SER A 197 -16.30 28.31 -75.46
N LYS A 198 -15.49 29.13 -74.77
CA LYS A 198 -15.20 30.50 -75.24
C LYS A 198 -13.75 30.89 -75.01
N HIS A 199 -12.85 30.30 -75.80
CA HIS A 199 -11.72 31.02 -76.37
C HIS A 199 -11.16 30.21 -77.55
N LEU A 200 -11.10 30.90 -78.70
CA LEU A 200 -10.68 30.49 -80.04
C LEU A 200 -11.76 29.82 -80.90
#